data_AF-A0A9N9JPP6-F1
#
_entry.id   AF-A0A9N9JPP6-F1
#
_cell.length_a   1.000
_cell.length_b   1.000
_cell.length_c   1.000
_cell.angle_alpha   90.00
_cell.angle_beta   90.00
_cell.angle_gamma   90.00
#
_symmetry.space_group_name_H-M   'P 1'
#
loop_
_entity.id
_entity.type
_entity.pdbx_description
1 polymer ?
#
loop_
_entity_poly.entity_id
_entity_poly.type
_entity_poly.pdbx_seq_one_letter_code
_entity_poly.pdbx_strand_id
1 'polypeptide(L)'
;MAVFSKPTREQMTSPDKMQRDLNIPFKKFVASIGGRMGISPNPEIFTPDFAIYQNLLLEIKNHINNTPRVYENEKFKEVRKSYDDLQLKKDLEKETAKKNYEEDLIKVGKQKAEEHYNQRIAEITLDYDDRVTEILVVFAAAAIIGIIVFANPAVCRLAITLLANS
;
A
#
# COMPACT_ATOMS: atom_id res chain seq x y z
N MET A 1 -20.67 37.30 2.14
CA MET A 1 -20.77 38.15 0.94
C MET A 1 -22.21 38.18 0.48
N ALA A 2 -22.67 39.28 -0.11
CA ALA A 2 -23.96 39.37 -0.77
C ALA A 2 -23.78 39.31 -2.30
N VAL A 3 -24.62 38.58 -3.03
CA VAL A 3 -24.62 38.62 -4.49
C VAL A 3 -25.99 39.07 -4.96
N PHE A 4 -26.03 40.15 -5.73
CA PHE A 4 -27.26 40.71 -6.25
C PHE A 4 -27.51 40.20 -7.66
N SER A 5 -28.71 39.69 -7.90
CA SER A 5 -29.13 39.16 -9.19
C SER A 5 -29.94 40.19 -9.97
N LYS A 6 -30.07 39.94 -11.28
CA LYS A 6 -30.81 40.79 -12.23
C LYS A 6 -30.36 42.27 -12.23
N PRO A 7 -29.05 42.55 -12.37
CA PRO A 7 -28.59 43.92 -12.50
C PRO A 7 -29.15 44.57 -13.77
N THR A 8 -29.29 45.90 -13.71
CA THR A 8 -29.51 46.70 -14.93
C THR A 8 -28.21 46.80 -15.74
N ARG A 9 -28.32 47.20 -17.01
CA ARG A 9 -27.13 47.44 -17.85
C ARG A 9 -26.15 48.42 -17.20
N GLU A 10 -26.64 49.53 -16.63
CA GLU A 10 -25.80 50.51 -15.94
C GLU A 10 -25.07 49.92 -14.73
N GLN A 11 -25.75 49.08 -13.95
CA GLN A 11 -25.13 48.41 -12.79
C GLN A 11 -24.01 47.44 -13.20
N MET A 12 -24.10 46.83 -14.39
CA MET A 12 -23.05 45.96 -14.92
C MET A 12 -21.87 46.73 -15.53
N THR A 13 -22.11 47.93 -16.08
CA THR A 13 -21.07 48.72 -16.78
C THR A 13 -20.36 49.72 -15.87
N SER A 14 -20.96 50.08 -14.73
CA SER A 14 -20.45 51.13 -13.84
C SER A 14 -20.07 50.58 -12.47
N PRO A 15 -18.77 50.64 -12.07
CA PRO A 15 -18.26 49.98 -10.86
C PRO A 15 -19.02 50.27 -9.57
N ASP A 16 -19.47 51.51 -9.37
CA ASP A 16 -20.09 51.94 -8.10
C ASP A 16 -21.61 52.09 -8.18
N LYS A 17 -22.21 51.90 -9.36
CA LYS A 17 -23.63 52.19 -9.58
C LYS A 17 -24.52 51.33 -8.68
N MET A 18 -24.22 50.04 -8.61
CA MET A 18 -24.94 49.11 -7.74
C MET A 18 -24.88 49.54 -6.26
N GLN A 19 -23.70 49.94 -5.76
CA GLN A 19 -23.53 50.35 -4.37
C GLN A 19 -24.32 51.62 -4.04
N ARG A 20 -24.38 52.57 -4.98
CA ARG A 20 -25.19 53.80 -4.83
C ARG A 20 -26.68 53.50 -4.78
N ASP A 21 -27.14 52.58 -5.63
CA ASP A 21 -28.55 52.19 -5.76
C ASP A 21 -29.09 51.39 -4.56
N LEU A 22 -28.22 50.85 -3.71
CA LEU A 22 -28.65 50.17 -2.49
C LEU A 22 -29.39 51.14 -1.54
N ASN A 23 -30.51 50.67 -1.00
CA ASN A 23 -31.21 51.36 0.07
C ASN A 23 -30.43 51.27 1.41
N ILE A 24 -30.83 52.06 2.40
CA ILE A 24 -30.14 52.15 3.69
C ILE A 24 -30.03 50.78 4.39
N PRO A 25 -31.08 49.94 4.49
CA PRO A 25 -30.97 48.59 5.06
C PRO A 25 -29.90 47.72 4.37
N PHE A 26 -29.89 47.67 3.03
CA PHE A 26 -28.92 46.86 2.30
C PHE A 26 -27.50 47.41 2.43
N LYS A 27 -27.33 48.74 2.45
CA LYS A 27 -26.02 49.36 2.75
C LYS A 27 -25.48 48.93 4.11
N LYS A 28 -26.32 48.95 5.15
CA LYS A 28 -25.96 48.47 6.50
C LYS A 28 -25.62 46.98 6.51
N PHE A 29 -26.41 46.16 5.82
CA PHE A 29 -26.13 44.73 5.71
C PHE A 29 -24.78 44.44 5.02
N VAL A 30 -24.53 45.06 3.86
CA VAL A 30 -23.27 44.91 3.13
C VAL A 30 -22.08 45.36 3.99
N ALA A 31 -22.22 46.47 4.72
CA ALA A 31 -21.21 46.91 5.67
C ALA A 31 -20.95 45.85 6.78
N SER A 32 -22.01 45.25 7.34
CA SER A 32 -21.90 44.24 8.41
C SER A 32 -21.15 42.96 7.99
N ILE A 33 -21.16 42.63 6.69
CA ILE A 33 -20.43 41.49 6.13
C ILE A 33 -19.05 41.87 5.57
N GLY A 34 -18.54 43.05 5.94
CA GLY A 34 -17.23 43.55 5.59
C GLY A 34 -17.16 44.21 4.21
N GLY A 35 -18.25 44.81 3.74
CA GLY A 35 -18.31 45.46 2.42
C GLY A 35 -18.32 44.49 1.24
N ARG A 36 -18.31 43.18 1.48
CA ARG A 36 -18.22 42.15 0.45
C ARG A 36 -19.55 41.97 -0.25
N MET A 37 -19.65 42.50 -1.45
CA MET A 37 -20.77 42.27 -2.36
C MET A 37 -20.28 41.99 -3.77
N GLY A 38 -21.12 41.38 -4.59
CA GLY A 38 -20.89 41.22 -6.02
C GLY A 38 -22.19 41.26 -6.81
N ILE A 39 -22.07 41.36 -8.12
CA ILE A 39 -23.20 41.39 -9.05
C ILE A 39 -23.17 40.11 -9.87
N SER A 40 -24.25 39.32 -9.80
CA SER A 40 -24.42 38.18 -10.69
C SER A 40 -24.70 38.71 -12.10
N PRO A 41 -23.88 38.35 -13.10
CA PRO A 41 -24.05 38.89 -14.44
C PRO A 41 -25.35 38.39 -15.08
N ASN A 42 -26.00 39.24 -15.87
CA ASN A 42 -27.24 38.91 -16.56
C ASN A 42 -26.97 38.54 -18.03
N PRO A 43 -27.13 37.26 -18.44
CA PRO A 43 -26.90 36.82 -19.81
C PRO A 43 -27.86 37.44 -20.84
N GLU A 44 -29.01 37.95 -20.40
CA GLU A 44 -29.97 38.66 -21.28
C GLU A 44 -29.46 40.05 -21.68
N ILE A 45 -28.52 40.64 -20.92
CA ILE A 45 -27.96 41.98 -21.17
C ILE A 45 -26.58 41.87 -21.82
N PHE A 46 -25.72 41.02 -21.28
CA PHE A 46 -24.38 40.73 -21.79
C PHE A 46 -24.20 39.21 -21.77
N THR A 47 -23.96 38.60 -22.93
CA THR A 47 -23.68 37.15 -23.00
C THR A 47 -22.32 36.81 -22.37
N PRO A 48 -22.06 35.53 -22.06
CA PRO A 48 -20.79 35.11 -21.44
C PRO A 48 -19.52 35.49 -22.21
N ASP A 49 -19.62 35.77 -23.52
CA ASP A 49 -18.47 36.16 -24.34
C ASP A 49 -18.00 37.59 -24.08
N PHE A 50 -18.82 38.42 -23.42
CA PHE A 50 -18.45 39.79 -23.09
C PHE A 50 -17.50 39.84 -21.89
N ALA A 51 -16.46 40.68 -21.99
CA ALA A 51 -15.51 40.90 -20.91
C ALA A 51 -16.19 41.34 -19.59
N ILE A 52 -17.25 42.16 -19.68
CA ILE A 52 -18.03 42.60 -18.50
C ILE A 52 -18.60 41.39 -17.74
N TYR A 53 -19.15 40.41 -18.44
CA TYR A 53 -19.72 39.21 -17.83
C TYR A 53 -18.64 38.44 -17.06
N GLN A 54 -17.48 38.23 -17.68
CA GLN A 54 -16.36 37.51 -17.09
C GLN A 54 -15.75 38.25 -15.91
N ASN A 55 -15.60 39.58 -16.01
CA ASN A 55 -15.06 40.42 -14.93
C ASN A 55 -15.92 40.35 -13.66
N LEU A 56 -17.25 40.39 -13.80
CA LEU A 56 -18.17 40.26 -12.66
C LEU A 56 -18.06 38.90 -11.98
N LEU A 57 -17.90 37.81 -12.75
CA LEU A 57 -17.64 36.48 -12.18
C LEU A 57 -16.29 36.41 -11.47
N LEU A 58 -15.26 37.01 -12.05
CA LEU A 58 -13.93 37.07 -11.46
C LEU A 58 -13.93 37.82 -10.13
N GLU A 59 -14.66 38.93 -10.05
CA GLU A 59 -14.84 39.70 -8.81
C GLU A 59 -15.51 38.86 -7.71
N ILE A 60 -16.61 38.18 -8.04
CA ILE A 60 -17.28 37.24 -7.12
C ILE A 60 -16.30 36.15 -6.64
N LYS A 61 -15.54 35.56 -7.57
CA LYS A 61 -14.54 34.54 -7.27
C LYS A 61 -13.45 35.07 -6.35
N ASN A 62 -12.97 36.29 -6.59
CA ASN A 62 -11.97 36.95 -5.75
C ASN A 62 -12.47 37.15 -4.33
N HIS A 63 -13.73 37.55 -4.14
CA HIS A 63 -14.32 37.66 -2.80
C HIS A 63 -14.46 36.32 -2.09
N ILE A 64 -14.81 35.25 -2.80
CA ILE A 64 -14.87 33.89 -2.23
C ILE A 64 -13.49 33.46 -1.78
N ASN A 65 -12.48 33.58 -2.64
CA ASN A 65 -11.11 33.16 -2.35
C ASN A 65 -10.45 33.97 -1.23
N ASN A 66 -10.75 35.27 -1.15
CA ASN A 66 -10.20 36.16 -0.13
C ASN A 66 -11.02 36.14 1.18
N THR A 67 -11.97 35.21 1.34
CA THR A 67 -12.69 35.07 2.60
C THR A 67 -11.77 34.41 3.64
N PRO A 68 -11.38 35.12 4.71
CA PRO A 68 -10.25 34.74 5.56
C PRO A 68 -10.50 33.51 6.46
N ARG A 69 -11.76 33.05 6.57
CA ARG A 69 -12.11 31.92 7.42
C ARG A 69 -13.21 31.11 6.77
N VAL A 70 -13.01 29.78 6.71
CA VAL A 70 -14.09 28.85 6.46
C VAL A 70 -15.08 28.96 7.62
N TYR A 71 -16.37 29.03 7.32
CA TYR A 71 -17.38 29.02 8.36
C TYR A 71 -17.27 27.73 9.15
N GLU A 72 -16.96 27.86 10.44
CA GLU A 72 -16.78 26.74 11.36
C GLU A 72 -17.77 26.89 12.51
N ASN A 73 -18.45 25.81 12.84
CA ASN A 73 -19.33 25.70 13.99
C ASN A 73 -19.06 24.36 14.69
N GLU A 74 -19.69 24.14 15.85
CA GLU A 74 -19.45 22.91 16.63
C GLU A 74 -19.80 21.64 15.84
N LYS A 75 -20.84 21.66 15.00
CA LYS A 75 -21.17 20.51 14.13
C LYS A 75 -20.05 20.20 13.14
N PHE A 76 -19.43 21.22 12.53
CA PHE A 76 -18.29 21.00 11.63
C PHE A 76 -17.08 20.43 12.36
N LYS A 77 -16.83 20.86 13.60
CA LYS A 77 -15.75 20.30 14.42
C LYS A 77 -16.01 18.85 14.81
N GLU A 78 -17.24 18.50 15.19
CA GLU A 78 -17.65 17.14 15.51
C GLU A 78 -17.44 16.20 14.32
N VAL A 79 -17.91 16.62 13.13
CA VAL A 79 -17.72 15.84 11.89
C VAL A 79 -16.25 15.68 11.55
N ARG A 80 -15.45 16.74 11.67
CA ARG A 80 -13.99 16.67 11.42
C ARG A 80 -13.31 15.70 12.38
N LYS A 81 -13.60 15.81 13.68
CA LYS A 81 -13.05 14.90 14.69
C LYS A 81 -13.44 13.45 14.40
N SER A 82 -14.71 13.19 14.10
CA SER A 82 -15.17 11.84 13.73
C SER A 82 -14.43 11.30 12.51
N TYR A 83 -14.15 12.13 11.53
CA TYR A 83 -13.41 11.74 10.34
C TYR A 83 -11.95 11.41 10.68
N ASP A 84 -11.30 12.26 11.47
CA ASP A 84 -9.91 12.06 11.90
C ASP A 84 -9.76 10.79 12.75
N ASP A 85 -10.70 10.53 13.66
CA ASP A 85 -10.74 9.31 14.49
C ASP A 85 -10.92 8.04 13.63
N LEU A 86 -11.77 8.10 12.59
CA LEU A 86 -11.94 7.00 11.64
C LEU A 86 -10.67 6.75 10.83
N GLN A 87 -9.99 7.81 10.39
CA GLN A 87 -8.74 7.72 9.66
C GLN A 87 -7.66 7.06 10.51
N LEU A 88 -7.51 7.52 11.75
CA LEU A 88 -6.56 6.97 12.72
C LEU A 88 -6.82 5.48 12.97
N LYS A 89 -8.07 5.09 13.18
CA LYS A 89 -8.45 3.68 13.37
C LYS A 89 -8.09 2.83 12.17
N LYS A 90 -8.35 3.32 10.95
CA LYS A 90 -8.04 2.61 9.71
C LYS A 90 -6.52 2.41 9.53
N ASP A 91 -5.73 3.40 9.92
CA ASP A 91 -4.26 3.31 9.81
C ASP A 91 -3.68 2.35 10.86
N LEU A 92 -4.21 2.37 12.10
CA LEU A 92 -3.88 1.37 13.13
C LEU A 92 -4.22 -0.05 12.68
N GLU A 93 -5.42 -0.28 12.14
CA GLU A 93 -5.84 -1.59 11.65
C GLU A 93 -4.91 -2.11 10.54
N LYS A 94 -4.49 -1.24 9.62
CA LYS A 94 -3.52 -1.59 8.58
C LYS A 94 -2.16 -1.96 9.15
N GLU A 95 -1.65 -1.21 10.12
CA GLU A 95 -0.37 -1.52 10.76
C GLU A 95 -0.43 -2.86 11.50
N THR A 96 -1.50 -3.10 12.26
CA THR A 96 -1.68 -4.39 12.95
C THR A 96 -1.80 -5.54 11.94
N ALA A 97 -2.58 -5.39 10.88
CA ALA A 97 -2.69 -6.41 9.83
C ALA A 97 -1.34 -6.71 9.16
N LYS A 98 -0.53 -5.66 8.92
CA LYS A 98 0.81 -5.80 8.35
C LYS A 98 1.75 -6.57 9.29
N LYS A 99 1.77 -6.22 10.58
CA LYS A 99 2.58 -6.93 11.59
C LYS A 99 2.20 -8.40 11.69
N ASN A 100 0.91 -8.69 11.80
CA ASN A 100 0.42 -10.07 11.86
C ASN A 100 0.83 -10.87 10.63
N TYR A 101 0.71 -10.27 9.44
CA TYR A 101 1.14 -10.90 8.19
C TYR A 101 2.66 -11.19 8.16
N GLU A 102 3.48 -10.25 8.62
CA GLU A 102 4.93 -10.44 8.73
C GLU A 102 5.30 -11.55 9.73
N GLU A 103 4.63 -11.61 10.87
CA GLU A 103 4.82 -12.67 11.87
C GLU A 103 4.44 -14.05 11.31
N ASP A 104 3.32 -14.14 10.60
CA ASP A 104 2.88 -15.37 9.93
C ASP A 104 3.90 -15.83 8.88
N LEU A 105 4.44 -14.91 8.08
CA LEU A 105 5.49 -15.22 7.11
C LEU A 105 6.75 -15.77 7.79
N ILE A 106 7.17 -15.18 8.91
CA ILE A 106 8.33 -15.67 9.68
C ILE A 106 8.06 -17.07 10.20
N LYS A 107 6.86 -17.33 10.73
CA LYS A 107 6.47 -18.64 11.26
C LYS A 107 6.46 -19.71 10.18
N VAL A 108 5.81 -19.44 9.05
CA VAL A 108 5.79 -20.34 7.89
C VAL A 108 7.20 -20.58 7.34
N GLY A 109 8.01 -19.53 7.27
CA GLY A 109 9.41 -19.62 6.86
C GLY A 109 10.23 -20.55 7.76
N LYS A 110 10.08 -20.43 9.09
CA LYS A 110 10.75 -21.31 10.06
C LYS A 110 10.31 -22.77 9.91
N GLN A 111 9.02 -23.03 9.78
CA GLN A 111 8.49 -24.39 9.60
C GLN A 111 9.07 -25.05 8.35
N LYS A 112 9.05 -24.34 7.20
CA LYS A 112 9.63 -24.85 5.95
C LYS A 112 11.13 -25.12 6.06
N ALA A 113 11.87 -24.26 6.76
CA ALA A 113 13.30 -24.45 6.97
C ALA A 113 13.60 -25.68 7.84
N GLU A 114 12.79 -25.93 8.87
CA GLU A 114 12.88 -27.10 9.74
C GLU A 114 12.52 -28.39 9.00
N GLU A 115 11.45 -28.38 8.21
CA GLU A 115 11.07 -29.51 7.35
C GLU A 115 12.19 -29.88 6.37
N HIS A 116 12.77 -28.88 5.70
CA HIS A 116 13.89 -29.09 4.78
C HIS A 116 15.15 -29.60 5.48
N TYR A 117 15.44 -29.11 6.69
CA TYR A 117 16.56 -29.61 7.50
C TYR A 117 16.35 -31.09 7.88
N ASN A 118 15.16 -31.44 8.36
CA ASN A 118 14.84 -32.81 8.76
C ASN A 118 14.86 -33.78 7.58
N GLN A 119 14.38 -33.35 6.40
CA GLN A 119 14.50 -34.14 5.16
C GLN A 119 15.96 -34.40 4.80
N ARG A 120 16.82 -33.38 4.85
CA ARG A 120 18.26 -33.53 4.59
C ARG A 120 18.95 -34.47 5.56
N ILE A 121 18.60 -34.40 6.85
CA ILE A 121 19.12 -35.34 7.84
C ILE A 121 18.65 -36.76 7.53
N ALA A 122 17.37 -36.95 7.20
CA ALA A 122 16.82 -38.26 6.84
C ALA A 122 17.52 -38.86 5.60
N GLU A 123 17.74 -38.05 4.57
CA GLU A 123 18.51 -38.44 3.37
C GLU A 123 19.93 -38.88 3.73
N ILE A 124 20.64 -38.10 4.54
CA ILE A 124 22.01 -38.43 4.99
C ILE A 124 22.03 -39.73 5.80
N THR A 125 21.06 -39.94 6.70
CA THR A 125 20.98 -41.17 7.49
C THR A 125 20.71 -42.41 6.64
N LEU A 126 19.85 -42.30 5.63
CA LEU A 126 19.59 -43.39 4.69
C LEU A 126 20.83 -43.72 3.86
N ASP A 127 21.51 -42.70 3.30
CA ASP A 127 22.76 -42.89 2.55
C ASP A 127 23.86 -43.52 3.42
N TYR A 128 23.92 -43.18 4.71
CA TYR A 128 24.85 -43.79 5.65
C TYR A 128 24.55 -45.27 5.90
N ASP A 129 23.28 -45.62 6.18
CA ASP A 129 22.86 -47.00 6.46
C ASP A 129 23.06 -47.91 5.23
N ASP A 130 22.79 -47.40 4.03
CA ASP A 130 23.05 -48.11 2.77
C ASP A 130 24.55 -48.42 2.61
N ARG A 131 25.42 -47.43 2.83
CA ARG A 131 26.89 -47.64 2.77
C ARG A 131 27.38 -48.65 3.81
N VAL A 132 26.86 -48.60 5.04
CA VAL A 132 27.22 -49.57 6.09
C VAL A 132 26.81 -50.99 5.67
N THR A 133 25.63 -51.14 5.07
CA THR A 133 25.12 -52.41 4.57
C THR A 133 26.00 -52.96 3.43
N GLU A 134 26.37 -52.12 2.46
CA GLU A 134 27.30 -52.50 1.40
C GLU A 134 28.65 -52.99 1.96
N ILE A 135 29.22 -52.25 2.92
CA ILE A 135 30.48 -52.63 3.57
C ILE A 135 30.37 -53.98 4.27
N LEU A 136 29.29 -54.22 5.03
CA LEU A 136 29.05 -55.49 5.71
C LEU A 136 28.93 -56.66 4.73
N VAL A 137 28.25 -56.46 3.60
CA VAL A 137 28.14 -57.48 2.54
C VAL A 137 29.51 -57.82 1.95
N VAL A 138 30.34 -56.82 1.69
CA VAL A 138 31.72 -57.03 1.20
C VAL A 138 32.56 -57.81 2.21
N PHE A 139 32.50 -57.45 3.49
CA PHE A 139 33.21 -58.17 4.55
C PHE A 139 32.73 -59.63 4.69
N ALA A 140 31.42 -59.87 4.62
CA ALA A 140 30.86 -61.22 4.65
C ALA A 140 31.32 -62.06 3.45
N ALA A 141 31.31 -61.49 2.24
CA ALA A 141 31.80 -62.15 1.04
C ALA A 141 33.30 -62.49 1.14
N ALA A 142 34.12 -61.55 1.63
CA ALA A 142 35.55 -61.78 1.85
C ALA A 142 35.81 -62.89 2.89
N ALA A 143 35.04 -62.91 3.98
CA ALA A 143 35.13 -63.96 4.99
C ALA A 143 34.80 -65.35 4.42
N ILE A 144 33.74 -65.46 3.60
CA ILE A 144 33.36 -66.71 2.93
C ILE A 144 34.48 -67.19 2.00
N ILE A 145 35.05 -66.31 1.18
CA ILE A 145 36.17 -66.64 0.29
C ILE A 145 37.37 -67.13 1.10
N GLY A 146 37.71 -66.45 2.20
CA GLY A 146 38.79 -66.86 3.10
C GLY A 146 38.58 -68.27 3.67
N ILE A 147 37.35 -68.59 4.09
CA ILE A 147 36.99 -69.93 4.59
C ILE A 147 37.16 -70.99 3.48
N ILE A 148 36.71 -70.71 2.26
CA ILE A 148 36.84 -71.64 1.12
C ILE A 148 38.31 -71.92 0.78
N VAL A 149 39.15 -70.89 0.75
CA VAL A 149 40.59 -71.01 0.46
C VAL A 149 41.30 -71.81 1.57
N PHE A 150 40.95 -71.58 2.83
CA PHE A 150 41.56 -72.28 3.97
C PHE A 150 41.13 -73.75 4.07
N ALA A 151 39.87 -74.06 3.76
CA ALA A 151 39.32 -75.41 3.86
C ALA A 151 39.73 -76.35 2.70
N ASN A 152 40.27 -75.81 1.59
CA ASN A 152 40.62 -76.63 0.41
C ASN A 152 42.06 -76.39 -0.10
N PRO A 153 43.06 -77.16 0.40
CA PRO A 153 44.47 -76.97 0.06
C PRO A 153 44.84 -77.24 -1.41
N ALA A 154 43.95 -77.82 -2.21
CA ALA A 154 44.14 -78.01 -3.65
C ALA A 154 43.99 -76.71 -4.46
N VAL A 155 43.16 -75.77 -3.98
CA VAL A 155 42.89 -74.48 -4.65
C VAL A 155 44.08 -73.52 -4.51
N CYS A 156 44.78 -73.56 -3.37
CA CYS A 156 46.02 -72.80 -3.15
C CYS A 156 47.13 -73.16 -4.15
N ARG A 157 47.23 -74.43 -4.57
CA ARG A 157 48.24 -74.85 -5.56
C ARG A 157 47.95 -74.31 -6.96
N LEU A 158 46.68 -74.16 -7.34
CA LEU A 158 46.26 -73.68 -8.66
C LEU A 158 46.39 -72.15 -8.80
N ALA A 159 46.13 -71.40 -7.74
CA ALA A 159 46.28 -69.94 -7.71
C ALA A 159 47.76 -69.50 -7.81
N ILE A 160 48.67 -70.23 -7.17
CA ILE A 160 50.12 -69.97 -7.22
C ILE A 160 50.68 -70.22 -8.63
N THR A 161 50.20 -71.24 -9.35
CA THR A 161 50.62 -71.51 -10.74
C THR A 161 50.09 -70.50 -11.76
N LEU A 162 48.95 -69.86 -11.50
CA LEU A 162 48.36 -68.85 -12.39
C LEU A 162 49.03 -67.48 -12.25
N LEU A 163 49.44 -67.10 -11.03
CA LEU A 163 50.24 -65.88 -10.77
C LEU A 163 51.71 -65.99 -11.21
N ALA A 164 52.22 -67.22 -11.40
CA ALA A 164 53.58 -67.45 -11.88
C ALA A 164 53.71 -67.45 -13.41
N ASN A 165 52.59 -67.37 -14.15
CA ASN A 165 52.52 -67.43 -15.62
C ASN A 165 51.89 -66.17 -16.26
N SER A 166 51.75 -65.07 -15.51
CA SER A 166 51.40 -63.73 -15.98
C SER A 166 52.51 -62.75 -15.64
#